data_AF-A0A1G1C531-F1
#
_entry.id   AF-A0A1G1C531-F1
#
_cell.length_a   1.000
_cell.length_b   1.000
_cell.length_c   1.000
_cell.angle_alpha   90.00
_cell.angle_beta   90.00
_cell.angle_gamma   90.00
#
_symmetry.space_group_name_H-M   'P 1'
#
loop_
_entity.id
_entity.type
_entity.pdbx_description
1 polymer ?
#
loop_
_entity_poly.entity_id
_entity_poly.type
_entity_poly.pdbx_seq_one_letter_code
_entity_poly.pdbx_strand_id
1 'polypeptide(L)'
;MLQITTPMHGAVLTHQNGRPEPDALTITVRGTARLLDAVQVNGVPAAREGTTFAAEVKLTRRTSDITATTSGIHGTESHTVRVIRDRDTTQRYGFFIDDNVFFLHDIWTNRYPSIFDCFYLDKLRGLHRTYGTRFVLNVFFRNDHDQTPTPFTIAQFPDTYRTEWADNADWLRLSFHAYSEFPNRPYQYAAPAKLASDYDAVKTEIVRFASEHAFCPPSVVHWAMITPGCFKVLRERGMRVFEGGFMMPQSGAKSPQGGDWVMDIGYSVDPERSEYLRHHYRLYDVAHDVMFLHGDVCCNRIPKHVILERLEAKAANPYFNQFVSIASHEQYSFPFYSNYIPDHFERMETAVRWCTEHGYQPGFHHDAFPDGAD
;
A
#
# COMPACT_ATOMS: atom_id res chain seq x y z
N MET A 1 20.00 -28.52 8.43
CA MET A 1 19.02 -27.53 7.97
C MET A 1 19.56 -26.17 8.33
N LEU A 2 20.23 -25.57 7.34
CA LEU A 2 20.65 -24.18 7.35
C LEU A 2 19.49 -23.29 6.95
N GLN A 3 19.23 -22.23 7.71
CA GLN A 3 18.22 -21.22 7.40
C GLN A 3 18.68 -19.85 7.87
N ILE A 4 18.52 -18.84 7.01
CA ILE A 4 18.61 -17.43 7.40
C ILE A 4 17.24 -17.05 7.94
N THR A 5 17.19 -16.54 9.18
CA THR A 5 15.95 -16.11 9.84
C THR A 5 15.80 -14.59 9.85
N THR A 6 16.90 -13.84 9.72
CA THR A 6 16.87 -12.39 9.60
C THR A 6 18.03 -11.93 8.72
N PRO A 7 17.79 -11.11 7.68
CA PRO A 7 16.49 -10.62 7.21
C PRO A 7 15.66 -11.70 6.48
N MET A 8 14.33 -11.48 6.38
CA MET A 8 13.44 -12.32 5.57
C MET A 8 13.71 -12.12 4.07
N HIS A 9 13.44 -13.14 3.25
CA HIS A 9 13.44 -13.00 1.80
C HIS A 9 12.43 -11.92 1.36
N GLY A 10 12.90 -10.91 0.63
CA GLY A 10 12.12 -9.75 0.23
C GLY A 10 12.17 -8.58 1.21
N ALA A 11 12.92 -8.67 2.31
CA ALA A 11 12.98 -7.58 3.29
C ALA A 11 13.46 -6.28 2.64
N VAL A 12 12.72 -5.20 2.88
CA VAL A 12 13.09 -3.83 2.51
C VAL A 12 13.80 -3.19 3.71
N LEU A 13 15.06 -2.81 3.52
CA LEU A 13 15.98 -2.41 4.58
C LEU A 13 16.36 -0.94 4.43
N THR A 14 16.16 -0.17 5.50
CA THR A 14 16.52 1.24 5.62
C THR A 14 17.67 1.42 6.61
N HIS A 15 18.02 2.67 6.91
CA HIS A 15 18.94 3.02 8.00
C HIS A 15 18.48 2.52 9.38
N GLN A 16 17.22 2.13 9.55
CA GLN A 16 16.73 1.56 10.82
C GLN A 16 17.12 0.09 11.02
N ASN A 17 17.49 -0.62 9.94
CA ASN A 17 17.73 -2.06 9.99
C ASN A 17 19.21 -2.43 10.09
N GLY A 18 20.11 -1.45 10.21
CA GLY A 18 21.54 -1.66 10.30
C GLY A 18 22.31 -0.37 10.53
N ARG A 19 23.64 -0.45 10.43
CA ARG A 19 24.50 0.73 10.55
C ARG A 19 24.67 1.39 9.17
N PRO A 20 24.18 2.61 8.96
CA PRO A 20 24.40 3.33 7.70
C PRO A 20 25.88 3.71 7.56
N GLU A 21 26.38 3.59 6.33
CA GLU A 21 27.69 4.06 5.88
C GLU A 21 27.48 4.89 4.59
N PRO A 22 28.43 5.74 4.15
CA PRO A 22 28.21 6.66 3.02
C PRO A 22 27.60 6.00 1.78
N ASP A 23 28.11 4.82 1.40
CA ASP A 23 27.64 4.08 0.21
C ASP A 23 27.10 2.69 0.54
N ALA A 24 26.85 2.38 1.82
CA ALA A 24 26.45 1.03 2.23
C ALA A 24 25.51 1.01 3.43
N LEU A 25 24.87 -0.14 3.63
CA LEU A 25 24.19 -0.48 4.87
C LEU A 25 24.81 -1.78 5.40
N THR A 26 25.43 -1.72 6.57
CA THR A 26 25.96 -2.92 7.22
C THR A 26 24.89 -3.48 8.16
N ILE A 27 24.48 -4.72 7.93
CA ILE A 27 23.43 -5.39 8.68
C ILE A 27 23.96 -6.64 9.39
N THR A 28 23.31 -6.99 10.49
CA THR A 28 23.51 -8.29 11.14
C THR A 28 22.58 -9.32 10.52
N VAL A 29 23.15 -10.31 9.84
CA VAL A 29 22.42 -11.49 9.36
C VAL A 29 22.41 -12.55 10.46
N ARG A 30 21.24 -13.13 10.73
CA ARG A 30 21.03 -14.17 11.74
C ARG A 30 20.36 -15.39 11.13
N GLY A 31 20.63 -16.56 11.69
CA GLY A 31 20.00 -17.79 11.25
C GLY A 31 20.31 -18.97 12.15
N THR A 32 19.89 -20.15 11.67
CA THR A 32 20.11 -21.43 12.33
C THR A 32 20.86 -22.39 11.42
N ALA A 33 21.69 -23.23 12.02
CA ALA A 33 22.47 -24.28 11.36
C ALA A 33 22.65 -25.47 12.31
N ARG A 34 23.03 -26.64 11.78
CA ARG A 34 23.33 -27.82 12.61
C ARG A 34 24.45 -27.51 13.60
N LEU A 35 24.47 -28.18 14.74
CA LEU A 35 25.53 -28.00 15.74
C LEU A 35 26.91 -28.35 15.12
N LEU A 36 27.95 -27.59 15.48
CA LEU A 36 29.35 -27.76 15.05
C LEU A 36 29.69 -27.47 13.57
N ASP A 37 28.72 -27.32 12.67
CA ASP A 37 29.00 -26.92 11.28
C ASP A 37 29.74 -25.57 11.22
N ALA A 38 30.73 -25.42 10.32
CA ALA A 38 31.26 -24.09 10.01
C ALA A 38 30.21 -23.33 9.17
N VAL A 39 29.94 -22.07 9.50
CA VAL A 39 28.98 -21.23 8.76
C VAL A 39 29.69 -19.99 8.22
N GLN A 40 29.44 -19.68 6.96
CA GLN A 40 29.83 -18.41 6.34
C GLN A 40 28.60 -17.73 5.74
N VAL A 41 28.57 -16.40 5.74
CA VAL A 41 27.54 -15.60 5.08
C VAL A 41 28.23 -14.66 4.10
N ASN A 42 27.96 -14.80 2.80
CA ASN A 42 28.66 -14.07 1.73
C ASN A 42 30.20 -14.13 1.88
N GLY A 43 30.74 -15.29 2.29
CA GLY A 43 32.16 -15.51 2.53
C GLY A 43 32.70 -14.98 3.87
N VAL A 44 31.88 -14.29 4.67
CA VAL A 44 32.24 -13.84 6.02
C VAL A 44 31.99 -14.97 7.03
N PRO A 45 32.99 -15.42 7.81
CA PRO A 45 32.77 -16.40 8.88
C PRO A 45 31.75 -15.89 9.90
N ALA A 46 30.75 -16.70 10.22
CA ALA A 46 29.72 -16.33 11.18
C ALA A 46 30.13 -16.69 12.61
N ALA A 47 29.82 -15.81 13.56
CA ALA A 47 29.85 -16.14 14.98
C ALA A 47 28.75 -17.16 15.29
N ARG A 48 29.03 -18.12 16.19
CA ARG A 48 28.13 -19.23 16.50
C ARG A 48 27.84 -19.34 17.99
N GLU A 49 26.59 -19.62 18.30
CA GLU A 49 26.13 -19.97 19.65
C GLU A 49 25.08 -21.09 19.55
N GLY A 50 25.46 -22.31 19.97
CA GLY A 50 24.63 -23.49 19.79
C GLY A 50 24.27 -23.70 18.32
N THR A 51 22.98 -23.77 18.02
CA THR A 51 22.45 -23.92 16.65
C THR A 51 22.26 -22.59 15.92
N THR A 52 22.55 -21.45 16.55
CA THR A 52 22.39 -20.13 15.93
C THR A 52 23.70 -19.60 15.36
N PHE A 53 23.60 -18.73 14.36
CA PHE A 53 24.73 -17.99 13.81
C PHE A 53 24.39 -16.51 13.59
N ALA A 54 25.41 -15.66 13.59
CA ALA A 54 25.32 -14.26 13.23
C ALA A 54 26.55 -13.80 12.43
N ALA A 55 26.35 -12.96 11.42
CA ALA A 55 27.44 -12.37 10.63
C ALA A 55 27.08 -10.94 10.19
N GLU A 56 28.07 -10.04 10.15
CA GLU A 56 27.90 -8.70 9.59
C GLU A 56 28.08 -8.74 8.07
N VAL A 57 27.09 -8.26 7.32
CA VAL A 57 27.11 -8.21 5.86
C VAL A 57 26.93 -6.77 5.40
N LYS A 58 27.80 -6.32 4.50
CA LYS A 58 27.76 -4.97 3.91
C LYS A 58 26.98 -4.98 2.61
N LEU A 59 25.87 -4.22 2.56
CA LEU A 59 25.01 -4.07 1.40
C LEU A 59 25.34 -2.78 0.65
N THR A 60 25.95 -2.90 -0.53
CA THR A 60 26.31 -1.74 -1.38
C THR A 60 25.30 -1.49 -2.49
N ARG A 61 24.67 -2.55 -3.01
CA ARG A 61 23.67 -2.49 -4.09
C ARG A 61 22.26 -2.28 -3.55
N ARG A 62 21.35 -1.81 -4.41
CA ARG A 62 19.91 -1.75 -4.11
C ARG A 62 19.36 -3.14 -3.87
N THR A 63 19.64 -4.08 -4.77
CA THR A 63 19.23 -5.49 -4.61
C THR A 63 20.45 -6.35 -4.29
N SER A 64 20.38 -7.16 -3.23
CA SER A 64 21.48 -8.04 -2.82
C SER A 64 20.99 -9.43 -2.44
N ASP A 65 21.72 -10.46 -2.88
CA ASP A 65 21.57 -11.81 -2.36
C ASP A 65 22.50 -12.01 -1.16
N ILE A 66 21.94 -12.58 -0.10
CA ILE A 66 22.64 -12.97 1.11
C ILE A 66 22.58 -14.49 1.17
N THR A 67 23.73 -15.13 0.96
CA THR A 67 23.85 -16.59 0.97
C THR A 67 24.62 -17.02 2.21
N ALA A 68 23.96 -17.80 3.05
CA ALA A 68 24.62 -18.57 4.09
C ALA A 68 25.03 -19.92 3.51
N THR A 69 26.22 -20.40 3.84
CA THR A 69 26.72 -21.73 3.49
C THR A 69 27.23 -22.43 4.73
N THR A 70 26.94 -23.72 4.87
CA THR A 70 27.57 -24.56 5.89
C THR A 70 28.54 -25.57 5.31
N SER A 71 29.50 -25.99 6.13
CA SER A 71 30.35 -27.14 5.86
C SER A 71 30.52 -27.95 7.14
N GLY A 72 30.12 -29.21 7.11
CA GLY A 72 30.20 -30.11 8.26
C GLY A 72 30.22 -31.58 7.87
N ILE A 73 30.09 -32.46 8.87
CA ILE A 73 30.16 -33.93 8.68
C ILE A 73 29.04 -34.49 7.78
N HIS A 74 27.97 -33.71 7.58
CA HIS A 74 26.83 -34.06 6.74
C HIS A 74 26.88 -33.45 5.34
N GLY A 75 28.01 -32.86 4.96
CA GLY A 75 28.20 -32.17 3.68
C GLY A 75 28.00 -30.66 3.79
N THR A 76 27.68 -30.06 2.64
CA THR A 76 27.49 -28.61 2.50
C THR A 76 26.02 -28.30 2.22
N GLU A 77 25.45 -27.36 2.98
CA GLU A 77 24.11 -26.79 2.72
C GLU A 77 24.25 -25.29 2.38
N SER A 78 23.29 -24.74 1.63
CA SER A 78 23.23 -23.30 1.37
C SER A 78 21.79 -22.78 1.45
N HIS A 79 21.62 -21.54 1.89
CA HIS A 79 20.33 -20.86 1.95
C HIS A 79 20.53 -19.40 1.56
N THR A 80 19.69 -18.91 0.64
CA THR A 80 19.80 -17.56 0.09
C THR A 80 18.52 -16.77 0.32
N VAL A 81 18.66 -15.56 0.81
CA VAL A 81 17.59 -14.56 0.84
C VAL A 81 17.99 -13.36 -0.02
N ARG A 82 17.01 -12.73 -0.67
CA ARG A 82 17.20 -11.49 -1.41
C ARG A 82 16.63 -10.33 -0.62
N VAL A 83 17.36 -9.23 -0.53
CA VAL A 83 16.93 -8.03 0.19
C VAL A 83 17.02 -6.79 -0.69
N ILE A 84 16.17 -5.81 -0.38
CA ILE A 84 16.13 -4.51 -1.05
C ILE A 84 16.62 -3.45 -0.06
N ARG A 85 17.72 -2.78 -0.38
CA ARG A 85 18.19 -1.60 0.35
C ARG A 85 17.45 -0.37 -0.18
N ASP A 86 16.66 0.24 0.69
CA ASP A 86 16.03 1.52 0.47
C ASP A 86 16.91 2.63 1.07
N ARG A 87 17.39 3.53 0.20
CA ARG A 87 18.27 4.63 0.59
C ARG A 87 17.50 5.89 0.95
N ASP A 88 16.23 5.96 0.58
CA ASP A 88 15.44 7.13 0.89
C ASP A 88 15.14 7.18 2.39
N THR A 89 15.48 8.32 2.98
CA THR A 89 15.22 8.61 4.39
C THR A 89 14.13 9.64 4.57
N THR A 90 13.54 10.13 3.48
CA THR A 90 12.50 11.16 3.50
C THR A 90 11.25 10.60 4.15
N GLN A 91 10.74 11.31 5.16
CA GLN A 91 9.45 10.99 5.76
C GLN A 91 8.34 11.53 4.86
N ARG A 92 7.45 10.64 4.41
CA ARG A 92 6.34 10.96 3.51
C ARG A 92 5.02 10.34 3.97
N TYR A 93 3.90 10.88 3.52
CA TYR A 93 2.61 10.22 3.68
C TYR A 93 1.83 10.22 2.38
N GLY A 94 1.07 9.15 2.15
CA GLY A 94 0.11 9.05 1.07
C GLY A 94 -1.31 9.09 1.60
N PHE A 95 -2.23 9.66 0.81
CA PHE A 95 -3.66 9.59 1.09
C PHE A 95 -4.42 9.09 -0.15
N PHE A 96 -5.05 7.91 -0.06
CA PHE A 96 -6.05 7.50 -1.04
C PHE A 96 -7.44 7.46 -0.41
N ILE A 97 -8.47 7.67 -1.22
CA ILE A 97 -9.85 7.48 -0.83
C ILE A 97 -10.45 6.45 -1.78
N ASP A 98 -11.06 5.43 -1.23
CA ASP A 98 -11.68 4.32 -1.96
C ASP A 98 -13.16 4.59 -2.25
N ASP A 99 -13.71 3.71 -3.09
CA ASP A 99 -15.13 3.65 -3.43
C ASP A 99 -15.70 4.93 -4.07
N ASN A 100 -14.89 5.64 -4.86
CA ASN A 100 -15.33 6.90 -5.47
C ASN A 100 -16.24 6.67 -6.68
N VAL A 101 -17.44 7.20 -6.62
CA VAL A 101 -18.35 7.37 -7.77
C VAL A 101 -19.46 8.38 -7.48
N PHE A 102 -19.75 8.70 -6.21
CA PHE A 102 -20.84 9.59 -5.82
C PHE A 102 -20.59 11.03 -6.24
N PHE A 103 -19.39 11.57 -6.03
CA PHE A 103 -19.05 12.95 -6.40
C PHE A 103 -19.10 13.15 -7.92
N LEU A 104 -18.70 12.13 -8.70
CA LEU A 104 -18.82 12.17 -10.16
C LEU A 104 -20.28 12.17 -10.59
N HIS A 105 -21.10 11.34 -9.95
CA HIS A 105 -22.55 11.31 -10.20
C HIS A 105 -23.22 12.65 -9.79
N ASP A 106 -22.80 13.25 -8.68
CA ASP A 106 -23.29 14.55 -8.19
C ASP A 106 -22.93 15.69 -9.16
N ILE A 107 -21.68 15.78 -9.59
CA ILE A 107 -21.22 16.78 -10.56
C ILE A 107 -21.95 16.61 -11.90
N TRP A 108 -22.13 15.38 -12.38
CA TRP A 108 -22.85 15.11 -13.62
C TRP A 108 -24.32 15.57 -13.55
N THR A 109 -24.98 15.28 -12.42
CA THR A 109 -26.38 15.64 -12.19
C THR A 109 -26.57 17.16 -12.13
N ASN A 110 -25.72 17.84 -11.34
CA ASN A 110 -25.88 19.26 -11.04
C ASN A 110 -25.22 20.19 -12.07
N ARG A 111 -24.31 19.66 -12.90
CA ARG A 111 -23.60 20.41 -13.96
C ARG A 111 -22.94 21.69 -13.42
N TYR A 112 -22.20 21.53 -12.34
CA TYR A 112 -21.52 22.65 -11.70
C TYR A 112 -20.58 23.41 -12.67
N PRO A 113 -20.38 24.72 -12.50
CA PRO A 113 -19.36 25.46 -13.24
C PRO A 113 -17.93 24.93 -13.05
N SER A 114 -17.62 24.43 -11.86
CA SER A 114 -16.33 23.83 -11.47
C SER A 114 -16.53 22.48 -10.76
N ILE A 115 -15.60 21.54 -10.91
CA ILE A 115 -15.60 20.29 -10.12
C ILE A 115 -15.54 20.57 -8.62
N PHE A 116 -14.96 21.71 -8.22
CA PHE A 116 -14.82 22.12 -6.83
C PHE A 116 -16.05 22.84 -6.26
N ASP A 117 -17.12 23.02 -7.05
CA ASP A 117 -18.41 23.40 -6.47
C ASP A 117 -19.12 22.17 -5.84
N CYS A 118 -18.64 20.96 -6.14
CA CYS A 118 -19.00 19.76 -5.38
C CYS A 118 -18.38 19.83 -3.98
N PHE A 119 -19.20 19.75 -2.94
CA PHE A 119 -18.76 19.90 -1.54
C PHE A 119 -17.61 18.94 -1.18
N TYR A 120 -17.63 17.73 -1.73
CA TYR A 120 -16.64 16.70 -1.44
C TYR A 120 -15.25 17.14 -1.93
N LEU A 121 -15.14 17.56 -3.20
CA LEU A 121 -13.87 18.04 -3.76
C LEU A 121 -13.44 19.39 -3.17
N ASP A 122 -14.38 20.27 -2.81
CA ASP A 122 -14.05 21.52 -2.11
C ASP A 122 -13.36 21.25 -0.76
N LYS A 123 -13.88 20.29 0.03
CA LYS A 123 -13.27 19.90 1.30
C LYS A 123 -11.86 19.34 1.12
N LEU A 124 -11.66 18.47 0.13
CA LEU A 124 -10.31 17.94 -0.18
C LEU A 124 -9.35 19.05 -0.64
N ARG A 125 -9.83 19.97 -1.48
CA ARG A 125 -9.07 21.15 -1.90
C ARG A 125 -8.70 22.03 -0.71
N GLY A 126 -9.58 22.16 0.29
CA GLY A 126 -9.28 22.83 1.55
C GLY A 126 -8.12 22.17 2.31
N LEU A 127 -8.13 20.83 2.44
CA LEU A 127 -7.04 20.09 3.07
C LEU A 127 -5.72 20.20 2.29
N HIS A 128 -5.79 20.19 0.95
CA HIS A 128 -4.62 20.42 0.12
C HIS A 128 -4.05 21.83 0.31
N ARG A 129 -4.88 22.87 0.28
CA ARG A 129 -4.42 24.26 0.47
C ARG A 129 -3.82 24.52 1.84
N THR A 130 -4.33 23.86 2.88
CA THR A 130 -3.86 24.05 4.27
C THR A 130 -2.61 23.22 4.57
N TYR A 131 -2.54 21.97 4.11
CA TYR A 131 -1.53 20.99 4.53
C TYR A 131 -0.64 20.48 3.39
N GLY A 132 -0.89 20.89 2.14
CA GLY A 132 -0.20 20.38 0.96
C GLY A 132 -0.59 18.96 0.55
N THR A 133 -1.57 18.34 1.23
CA THR A 133 -1.98 16.94 1.02
C THR A 133 -2.24 16.63 -0.45
N ARG A 134 -1.75 15.47 -0.91
CA ARG A 134 -2.03 14.91 -2.22
C ARG A 134 -2.95 13.70 -2.08
N PHE A 135 -3.98 13.64 -2.90
CA PHE A 135 -5.04 12.63 -2.86
C PHE A 135 -5.04 11.77 -4.13
N VAL A 136 -5.24 10.47 -3.94
CA VAL A 136 -5.66 9.55 -5.00
C VAL A 136 -7.10 9.13 -4.72
N LEU A 137 -8.01 9.38 -5.66
CA LEU A 137 -9.39 8.92 -5.58
C LEU A 137 -9.50 7.64 -6.42
N ASN A 138 -9.69 6.50 -5.76
CA ASN A 138 -9.87 5.21 -6.44
C ASN A 138 -11.35 5.09 -6.83
N VAL A 139 -11.59 4.95 -8.14
CA VAL A 139 -12.89 5.13 -8.79
C VAL A 139 -13.52 3.80 -9.20
N PHE A 140 -14.84 3.70 -9.02
CA PHE A 140 -15.65 2.65 -9.65
C PHE A 140 -16.14 3.07 -11.04
N PHE A 141 -16.26 2.10 -11.95
CA PHE A 141 -16.86 2.36 -13.26
C PHE A 141 -18.37 2.67 -13.17
N ARG A 142 -19.10 1.93 -12.31
CA ARG A 142 -20.56 2.02 -12.14
C ARG A 142 -20.94 2.34 -10.71
N ASN A 143 -21.92 3.21 -10.54
CA ASN A 143 -22.54 3.49 -9.26
C ASN A 143 -23.65 2.49 -8.95
N ASP A 144 -23.38 1.52 -8.07
CA ASP A 144 -24.38 0.50 -7.68
C ASP A 144 -25.46 1.04 -6.71
N HIS A 145 -25.28 2.24 -6.14
CA HIS A 145 -26.28 2.89 -5.28
C HIS A 145 -27.31 3.69 -6.08
N ASP A 146 -27.08 3.89 -7.39
CA ASP A 146 -28.07 4.46 -8.27
C ASP A 146 -29.13 3.41 -8.62
N GLN A 147 -30.33 3.59 -8.06
CA GLN A 147 -31.46 2.67 -8.22
C GLN A 147 -32.31 2.96 -9.46
N THR A 148 -31.87 3.86 -10.36
CA THR A 148 -32.57 4.09 -11.62
C THR A 148 -32.44 2.88 -12.57
N PRO A 149 -33.31 2.75 -13.59
CA PRO A 149 -33.21 1.66 -14.57
C PRO A 149 -31.90 1.65 -15.38
N THR A 150 -31.15 2.75 -15.37
CA THR A 150 -29.85 2.86 -16.05
C THR A 150 -28.89 3.56 -15.09
N PRO A 151 -28.26 2.80 -14.18
CA PRO A 151 -27.37 3.36 -13.17
C PRO A 151 -26.24 4.18 -13.80
N PHE A 152 -25.86 5.25 -13.13
CA PHE A 152 -24.73 6.09 -13.53
C PHE A 152 -23.46 5.27 -13.72
N THR A 153 -22.78 5.52 -14.83
CA THR A 153 -21.43 5.05 -15.14
C THR A 153 -20.54 6.25 -15.44
N ILE A 154 -19.24 6.12 -15.17
CA ILE A 154 -18.29 7.20 -15.45
C ILE A 154 -18.17 7.52 -16.95
N ALA A 155 -18.63 6.64 -17.83
CA ALA A 155 -18.78 6.91 -19.26
C ALA A 155 -19.76 8.05 -19.57
N GLN A 156 -20.72 8.31 -18.69
CA GLN A 156 -21.66 9.44 -18.80
C GLN A 156 -21.05 10.76 -18.30
N PHE A 157 -19.94 10.72 -17.57
CA PHE A 157 -19.29 11.93 -17.03
C PHE A 157 -18.70 12.77 -18.18
N PRO A 158 -18.97 14.09 -18.23
CA PRO A 158 -18.54 14.94 -19.34
C PRO A 158 -17.04 15.20 -19.29
N ASP A 159 -16.44 15.47 -20.45
CA ASP A 159 -15.03 15.88 -20.58
C ASP A 159 -14.83 17.39 -20.48
N THR A 160 -15.89 18.16 -20.20
CA THR A 160 -15.83 19.63 -20.05
C THR A 160 -14.92 20.08 -18.90
N TYR A 161 -14.70 19.23 -17.90
CA TYR A 161 -13.82 19.50 -16.76
C TYR A 161 -12.36 19.06 -16.97
N ARG A 162 -12.03 18.55 -18.16
CA ARG A 162 -10.71 17.94 -18.44
C ARG A 162 -9.53 18.84 -18.08
N THR A 163 -9.61 20.12 -18.42
CA THR A 163 -8.54 21.08 -18.11
C THR A 163 -8.41 21.29 -16.61
N GLU A 164 -9.53 21.40 -15.88
CA GLU A 164 -9.52 21.59 -14.43
C GLU A 164 -8.90 20.39 -13.71
N TRP A 165 -9.16 19.16 -14.17
CA TRP A 165 -8.46 17.98 -13.66
C TRP A 165 -6.96 18.01 -13.95
N ALA A 166 -6.58 18.33 -15.20
CA ALA A 166 -5.18 18.40 -15.60
C ALA A 166 -4.39 19.44 -14.79
N ASP A 167 -4.99 20.61 -14.55
CA ASP A 167 -4.39 21.72 -13.79
C ASP A 167 -4.19 21.39 -12.30
N ASN A 168 -4.84 20.34 -11.79
CA ASN A 168 -4.76 19.91 -10.39
C ASN A 168 -4.10 18.52 -10.21
N ALA A 169 -3.55 17.95 -11.29
CA ALA A 169 -3.02 16.59 -11.31
C ALA A 169 -1.74 16.37 -10.47
N ASP A 170 -1.11 17.45 -10.00
CA ASP A 170 0.03 17.42 -9.09
C ASP A 170 -0.37 17.05 -7.65
N TRP A 171 -1.63 17.29 -7.27
CA TRP A 171 -2.15 16.97 -5.94
C TRP A 171 -3.41 16.10 -5.94
N LEU A 172 -4.21 16.10 -7.00
CA LEU A 172 -5.45 15.34 -7.09
C LEU A 172 -5.39 14.38 -8.28
N ARG A 173 -5.37 13.08 -8.00
CA ARG A 173 -5.35 12.05 -9.03
C ARG A 173 -6.50 11.07 -8.89
N LEU A 174 -6.86 10.45 -10.00
CA LEU A 174 -7.86 9.41 -10.12
C LEU A 174 -7.18 8.08 -10.47
N SER A 175 -7.76 6.99 -10.00
CA SER A 175 -7.19 5.66 -10.18
C SER A 175 -8.30 4.61 -10.26
N PHE A 176 -7.94 3.41 -10.71
CA PHE A 176 -8.84 2.26 -10.74
C PHE A 176 -9.08 1.70 -9.33
N HIS A 177 -10.34 1.41 -8.99
CA HIS A 177 -10.69 0.59 -7.82
C HIS A 177 -11.32 -0.76 -8.20
N ALA A 178 -12.40 -0.70 -8.97
CA ALA A 178 -13.08 -1.84 -9.58
C ALA A 178 -14.07 -1.37 -10.67
N TYR A 179 -14.73 -2.32 -11.32
CA TYR A 179 -15.89 -2.02 -12.15
C TYR A 179 -17.06 -1.47 -11.32
N SER A 180 -17.38 -2.10 -10.19
CA SER A 180 -18.38 -1.59 -9.24
C SER A 180 -18.12 -2.15 -7.84
N GLU A 181 -18.87 -1.65 -6.87
CA GLU A 181 -18.77 -2.05 -5.46
C GLU A 181 -19.26 -3.47 -5.21
N PHE A 182 -20.34 -3.89 -5.89
CA PHE A 182 -20.94 -5.19 -5.68
C PHE A 182 -20.69 -6.15 -6.84
N PRO A 183 -20.37 -7.44 -6.55
CA PRO A 183 -20.20 -8.02 -5.22
C PRO A 183 -18.90 -7.55 -4.54
N ASN A 184 -18.87 -7.49 -3.19
CA ASN A 184 -17.75 -6.95 -2.41
C ASN A 184 -16.35 -7.41 -2.90
N ARG A 185 -16.18 -8.67 -3.30
CA ARG A 185 -14.86 -9.21 -3.68
C ARG A 185 -14.85 -9.59 -5.16
N PRO A 186 -14.98 -8.62 -6.07
CA PRO A 186 -15.22 -8.91 -7.48
C PRO A 186 -14.04 -9.62 -8.13
N TYR A 187 -12.83 -9.47 -7.56
CA TYR A 187 -11.60 -9.99 -8.14
C TYR A 187 -10.93 -11.14 -7.38
N GLN A 188 -11.47 -11.56 -6.23
CA GLN A 188 -10.82 -12.58 -5.37
C GLN A 188 -10.54 -13.89 -6.12
N TYR A 189 -11.45 -14.29 -7.00
CA TYR A 189 -11.32 -15.48 -7.85
C TYR A 189 -11.54 -15.17 -9.33
N ALA A 190 -11.42 -13.90 -9.72
CA ALA A 190 -11.59 -13.52 -11.11
C ALA A 190 -10.39 -13.96 -11.95
N ALA A 191 -10.66 -14.30 -13.21
CA ALA A 191 -9.60 -14.53 -14.19
C ALA A 191 -8.80 -13.22 -14.43
N PRO A 192 -7.48 -13.31 -14.68
CA PRO A 192 -6.65 -12.14 -14.98
C PRO A 192 -7.20 -11.23 -16.09
N ALA A 193 -7.82 -11.83 -17.11
CA ALA A 193 -8.45 -11.10 -18.22
C ALA A 193 -9.64 -10.21 -17.78
N LYS A 194 -10.41 -10.62 -16.77
CA LYS A 194 -11.53 -9.82 -16.24
C LYS A 194 -11.01 -8.57 -15.53
N LEU A 195 -10.01 -8.75 -14.66
CA LEU A 195 -9.36 -7.64 -13.96
C LEU A 195 -8.72 -6.66 -14.95
N ALA A 196 -8.02 -7.19 -15.97
CA ALA A 196 -7.43 -6.41 -17.05
C ALA A 196 -8.49 -5.55 -17.77
N SER A 197 -9.58 -6.18 -18.20
CA SER A 197 -10.66 -5.50 -18.92
C SER A 197 -11.32 -4.40 -18.11
N ASP A 198 -11.60 -4.65 -16.82
CA ASP A 198 -12.23 -3.65 -15.95
C ASP A 198 -11.29 -2.49 -15.65
N TYR A 199 -10.01 -2.79 -15.39
CA TYR A 199 -8.97 -1.77 -15.21
C TYR A 199 -8.91 -0.86 -16.43
N ASP A 200 -8.81 -1.45 -17.62
CA ASP A 200 -8.65 -0.70 -18.86
C ASP A 200 -9.91 0.13 -19.17
N ALA A 201 -11.11 -0.37 -18.84
CA ALA A 201 -12.36 0.38 -18.97
C ALA A 201 -12.37 1.63 -18.06
N VAL A 202 -12.02 1.49 -16.78
CA VAL A 202 -11.96 2.62 -15.84
C VAL A 202 -10.87 3.62 -16.24
N LYS A 203 -9.66 3.12 -16.55
CA LYS A 203 -8.56 3.98 -17.00
C LYS A 203 -8.97 4.77 -18.24
N THR A 204 -9.59 4.13 -19.23
CA THR A 204 -9.99 4.78 -20.49
C THR A 204 -10.93 5.96 -20.21
N GLU A 205 -11.92 5.79 -19.34
CA GLU A 205 -12.84 6.87 -19.01
C GLU A 205 -12.19 7.98 -18.19
N ILE A 206 -11.38 7.65 -17.17
CA ILE A 206 -10.61 8.66 -16.42
C ILE A 206 -9.74 9.47 -17.38
N VAL A 207 -8.99 8.80 -18.26
CA VAL A 207 -8.13 9.47 -19.24
C VAL A 207 -8.94 10.32 -20.21
N ARG A 208 -10.20 9.96 -20.53
CA ARG A 208 -11.09 10.76 -21.38
C ARG A 208 -11.57 12.04 -20.69
N PHE A 209 -12.05 11.96 -19.44
CA PHE A 209 -12.64 13.13 -18.79
C PHE A 209 -11.69 13.95 -17.91
N ALA A 210 -10.56 13.37 -17.46
CA ALA A 210 -9.63 14.01 -16.49
C ALA A 210 -8.18 14.17 -17.00
N SER A 211 -7.82 13.55 -18.13
CA SER A 211 -6.48 13.51 -18.74
C SER A 211 -5.56 12.39 -18.24
N GLU A 212 -4.54 12.06 -19.05
CA GLU A 212 -3.50 11.07 -18.67
C GLU A 212 -2.71 11.53 -17.44
N HIS A 213 -2.53 12.85 -17.25
CA HIS A 213 -1.79 13.39 -16.10
C HIS A 213 -2.54 13.20 -14.78
N ALA A 214 -3.88 13.23 -14.81
CA ALA A 214 -4.71 13.01 -13.63
C ALA A 214 -4.89 11.52 -13.30
N PHE A 215 -4.51 10.60 -14.18
CA PHE A 215 -4.54 9.17 -13.89
C PHE A 215 -3.24 8.71 -13.22
N CYS A 216 -3.33 7.85 -12.21
CA CYS A 216 -2.20 7.07 -11.73
C CYS A 216 -2.58 5.61 -11.48
N PRO A 217 -1.60 4.67 -11.53
CA PRO A 217 -1.84 3.31 -11.08
C PRO A 217 -2.27 3.28 -9.60
N PRO A 218 -3.19 2.38 -9.23
CA PRO A 218 -3.64 2.24 -7.84
C PRO A 218 -2.53 1.69 -6.95
N SER A 219 -2.70 1.89 -5.64
CA SER A 219 -2.05 1.10 -4.60
C SER A 219 -2.94 0.00 -4.04
N VAL A 220 -4.26 0.05 -4.30
CA VAL A 220 -5.23 -0.91 -3.77
C VAL A 220 -6.29 -1.23 -4.83
N VAL A 221 -6.62 -2.52 -4.97
CA VAL A 221 -7.77 -3.00 -5.73
C VAL A 221 -8.92 -3.22 -4.74
N HIS A 222 -10.18 -3.08 -5.16
CA HIS A 222 -11.33 -3.28 -4.25
C HIS A 222 -11.20 -4.57 -3.43
N TRP A 223 -11.23 -4.40 -2.10
CA TRP A 223 -10.96 -5.42 -1.06
C TRP A 223 -9.57 -6.03 -1.00
N ALA A 224 -8.59 -5.58 -1.77
CA ALA A 224 -7.22 -6.13 -1.81
C ALA A 224 -7.18 -7.67 -1.95
N MET A 225 -8.18 -8.24 -2.64
CA MET A 225 -8.31 -9.68 -2.83
C MET A 225 -8.28 -10.02 -4.31
N ILE A 226 -7.18 -10.64 -4.72
CA ILE A 226 -6.96 -11.20 -6.06
C ILE A 226 -6.09 -12.44 -5.92
N THR A 227 -6.08 -13.30 -6.94
CA THR A 227 -5.12 -14.41 -7.00
C THR A 227 -3.73 -13.93 -7.43
N PRO A 228 -2.63 -14.62 -7.08
CA PRO A 228 -1.28 -14.25 -7.51
C PRO A 228 -1.12 -14.12 -9.04
N GLY A 229 -1.90 -14.88 -9.82
CA GLY A 229 -1.92 -14.78 -11.29
C GLY A 229 -2.33 -13.39 -11.81
N CYS A 230 -3.00 -12.57 -10.99
CA CYS A 230 -3.38 -11.21 -11.33
C CYS A 230 -2.28 -10.16 -11.04
N PHE A 231 -1.24 -10.49 -10.27
CA PHE A 231 -0.18 -9.52 -9.94
C PHE A 231 0.54 -9.03 -11.19
N LYS A 232 0.85 -9.94 -12.11
CA LYS A 232 1.47 -9.59 -13.40
C LYS A 232 0.63 -8.60 -14.20
N VAL A 233 -0.69 -8.81 -14.26
CA VAL A 233 -1.63 -7.93 -14.98
C VAL A 233 -1.59 -6.51 -14.46
N LEU A 234 -1.56 -6.35 -13.13
CA LEU A 234 -1.50 -5.05 -12.46
C LEU A 234 -0.09 -4.42 -12.57
N ARG A 235 0.96 -5.23 -12.46
CA ARG A 235 2.35 -4.80 -12.58
C ARG A 235 2.66 -4.23 -13.97
N GLU A 236 2.16 -4.86 -15.03
CA GLU A 236 2.26 -4.40 -16.41
C GLU A 236 1.47 -3.09 -16.64
N ARG A 237 0.44 -2.84 -15.82
CA ARG A 237 -0.35 -1.60 -15.81
C ARG A 237 0.20 -0.52 -14.87
N GLY A 238 1.38 -0.74 -14.30
CA GLY A 238 2.11 0.23 -13.50
C GLY A 238 1.88 0.15 -11.99
N MET A 239 1.04 -0.77 -11.50
CA MET A 239 0.85 -0.97 -10.07
C MET A 239 2.06 -1.70 -9.49
N ARG A 240 2.85 -0.99 -8.67
CA ARG A 240 4.07 -1.52 -8.03
C ARG A 240 3.92 -1.69 -6.52
N VAL A 241 2.95 -1.01 -5.93
CA VAL A 241 2.65 -1.04 -4.50
C VAL A 241 1.29 -1.67 -4.31
N PHE A 242 1.21 -2.64 -3.41
CA PHE A 242 0.02 -3.41 -3.08
C PHE A 242 -0.26 -3.17 -1.60
N GLU A 243 -1.12 -2.18 -1.35
CA GLU A 243 -1.55 -1.79 -0.01
C GLU A 243 -2.71 -2.67 0.45
N GLY A 244 -2.62 -3.10 1.72
CA GLY A 244 -3.61 -3.96 2.34
C GLY A 244 -3.43 -4.08 3.84
N GLY A 245 -4.35 -4.81 4.47
CA GLY A 245 -4.34 -5.08 5.89
C GLY A 245 -3.43 -6.24 6.30
N PHE A 246 -3.26 -7.27 5.45
CA PHE A 246 -2.42 -8.48 5.62
C PHE A 246 -2.66 -9.33 6.88
N MET A 247 -2.60 -8.72 8.06
CA MET A 247 -2.97 -9.29 9.34
C MET A 247 -3.56 -8.19 10.23
N MET A 248 -4.85 -8.28 10.50
CA MET A 248 -5.58 -7.28 11.29
C MET A 248 -6.31 -7.92 12.48
N PRO A 249 -6.55 -7.15 13.56
CA PRO A 249 -7.46 -7.60 14.60
C PRO A 249 -8.81 -7.88 13.97
N GLN A 250 -9.46 -8.93 14.44
CA GLN A 250 -10.75 -9.32 13.96
C GLN A 250 -11.79 -8.21 14.20
N SER A 251 -12.37 -7.68 13.12
CA SER A 251 -13.53 -6.77 13.19
C SER A 251 -14.70 -7.38 12.43
N GLY A 252 -15.75 -7.81 13.14
CA GLY A 252 -16.89 -8.49 12.52
C GLY A 252 -16.72 -10.02 12.40
N ALA A 253 -17.16 -10.60 11.29
CA ALA A 253 -17.40 -12.04 11.11
C ALA A 253 -16.27 -12.96 11.63
N LYS A 254 -16.68 -14.10 12.22
CA LYS A 254 -15.76 -15.06 12.84
C LYS A 254 -14.79 -15.65 11.81
N SER A 255 -13.48 -15.56 12.05
CA SER A 255 -12.48 -16.39 11.39
C SER A 255 -12.94 -17.86 11.52
N PRO A 256 -13.04 -18.62 10.42
CA PRO A 256 -13.35 -20.04 10.48
C PRO A 256 -12.34 -20.82 11.34
N GLN A 257 -11.13 -20.27 11.54
CA GLN A 257 -10.04 -20.93 12.24
C GLN A 257 -9.97 -20.62 13.75
N GLY A 258 -10.76 -19.67 14.25
CA GLY A 258 -10.64 -19.17 15.64
C GLY A 258 -9.36 -18.36 15.86
N GLY A 259 -9.45 -17.28 16.65
CA GLY A 259 -8.34 -16.38 16.95
C GLY A 259 -8.70 -14.91 16.76
N ASP A 260 -7.97 -14.03 17.46
CA ASP A 260 -8.22 -12.59 17.49
C ASP A 260 -7.74 -11.85 16.22
N TRP A 261 -7.13 -12.56 15.27
CA TRP A 261 -6.50 -12.00 14.08
C TRP A 261 -6.99 -12.69 12.80
N VAL A 262 -7.14 -11.89 11.74
CA VAL A 262 -7.55 -12.35 10.40
C VAL A 262 -6.57 -11.90 9.33
N MET A 263 -6.37 -12.76 8.34
CA MET A 263 -5.45 -12.55 7.22
C MET A 263 -6.21 -12.15 5.96
N ASP A 264 -7.01 -11.10 6.12
CA ASP A 264 -7.95 -10.63 5.12
C ASP A 264 -7.47 -9.31 4.50
N ILE A 265 -7.93 -8.99 3.29
CA ILE A 265 -7.53 -7.77 2.56
C ILE A 265 -5.99 -7.74 2.42
N GLY A 266 -5.42 -8.84 1.94
CA GLY A 266 -3.97 -9.09 2.00
C GLY A 266 -3.42 -9.84 0.79
N TYR A 267 -4.11 -9.81 -0.35
CA TYR A 267 -3.64 -10.41 -1.61
C TYR A 267 -3.25 -11.90 -1.53
N SER A 268 -3.91 -12.64 -0.63
CA SER A 268 -3.59 -14.06 -0.36
C SER A 268 -2.13 -14.31 0.06
N VAL A 269 -1.48 -13.31 0.66
CA VAL A 269 -0.15 -13.47 1.28
C VAL A 269 -0.24 -14.45 2.46
N ASP A 270 0.76 -15.33 2.57
CA ASP A 270 0.77 -16.39 3.57
C ASP A 270 0.98 -15.87 5.01
N PRO A 271 0.73 -16.73 6.02
CA PRO A 271 0.82 -16.33 7.42
C PRO A 271 2.16 -15.73 7.87
N GLU A 272 3.27 -16.27 7.36
CA GLU A 272 4.61 -15.86 7.79
C GLU A 272 4.93 -14.45 7.28
N ARG A 273 4.65 -14.20 6.00
CA ARG A 273 4.88 -12.90 5.36
C ARG A 273 3.94 -11.82 5.89
N SER A 274 2.70 -12.17 6.20
CA SER A 274 1.73 -11.23 6.77
C SER A 274 2.03 -10.87 8.24
N GLU A 275 2.51 -11.82 9.07
CA GLU A 275 3.02 -11.48 10.41
C GLU A 275 4.26 -10.58 10.31
N TYR A 276 5.15 -10.84 9.36
CA TYR A 276 6.28 -9.94 9.09
C TYR A 276 5.79 -8.52 8.72
N LEU A 277 4.84 -8.40 7.79
CA LEU A 277 4.28 -7.12 7.34
C LEU A 277 3.62 -6.34 8.48
N ARG A 278 3.02 -7.01 9.47
CA ARG A 278 2.39 -6.36 10.63
C ARG A 278 3.37 -5.52 11.46
N HIS A 279 4.66 -5.88 11.49
CA HIS A 279 5.69 -5.15 12.23
C HIS A 279 6.59 -4.29 11.35
N HIS A 280 6.91 -4.81 10.15
CA HIS A 280 7.89 -4.23 9.24
C HIS A 280 7.27 -3.36 8.16
N TYR A 281 5.95 -3.39 8.00
CA TYR A 281 5.12 -2.59 7.09
C TYR A 281 5.38 -2.76 5.59
N ARG A 282 6.57 -3.21 5.18
CA ARG A 282 6.94 -3.39 3.77
C ARG A 282 7.58 -4.74 3.55
N LEU A 283 7.20 -5.38 2.45
CA LEU A 283 7.82 -6.61 1.98
C LEU A 283 7.86 -6.61 0.46
N TYR A 284 9.03 -6.87 -0.10
CA TYR A 284 9.21 -7.00 -1.54
C TYR A 284 8.91 -8.41 -2.00
N ASP A 285 7.96 -8.58 -2.91
CA ASP A 285 7.76 -9.84 -3.59
C ASP A 285 8.66 -9.92 -4.83
N VAL A 286 9.78 -10.61 -4.68
CA VAL A 286 10.80 -10.78 -5.72
C VAL A 286 10.24 -11.48 -6.96
N ALA A 287 9.28 -12.40 -6.78
CA ALA A 287 8.73 -13.20 -7.87
C ALA A 287 7.89 -12.37 -8.84
N HIS A 288 7.16 -11.37 -8.33
CA HIS A 288 6.25 -10.53 -9.12
C HIS A 288 6.73 -9.08 -9.29
N ASP A 289 7.86 -8.72 -8.68
CA ASP A 289 8.46 -7.37 -8.76
C ASP A 289 7.52 -6.29 -8.20
N VAL A 290 6.89 -6.57 -7.06
CA VAL A 290 5.94 -5.68 -6.36
C VAL A 290 6.31 -5.52 -4.90
N MET A 291 5.84 -4.45 -4.28
CA MET A 291 5.99 -4.20 -2.85
C MET A 291 4.62 -4.28 -2.17
N PHE A 292 4.52 -5.14 -1.16
CA PHE A 292 3.41 -5.11 -0.21
C PHE A 292 3.63 -3.98 0.81
N LEU A 293 2.59 -3.20 1.08
CA LEU A 293 2.59 -2.09 2.02
C LEU A 293 1.43 -2.25 3.00
N HIS A 294 1.73 -2.44 4.29
CA HIS A 294 0.69 -2.51 5.31
C HIS A 294 0.10 -1.11 5.56
N GLY A 295 -1.22 -0.97 5.47
CA GLY A 295 -1.92 0.30 5.74
C GLY A 295 -1.85 0.73 7.21
N ASP A 296 -1.75 2.03 7.48
CA ASP A 296 -1.62 2.55 8.84
C ASP A 296 -2.98 2.97 9.42
N VAL A 297 -3.71 3.81 8.69
CA VAL A 297 -4.94 4.46 9.15
C VAL A 297 -6.01 4.43 8.06
N CYS A 298 -7.23 4.03 8.43
CA CYS A 298 -8.42 4.19 7.61
C CYS A 298 -9.41 5.11 8.34
N CYS A 299 -9.50 6.37 7.93
CA CYS A 299 -10.09 7.45 8.71
C CYS A 299 -11.57 7.24 9.03
N ASN A 300 -12.35 6.64 8.14
CA ASN A 300 -13.76 6.34 8.40
C ASN A 300 -13.96 5.20 9.44
N ARG A 301 -12.97 4.32 9.65
CA ARG A 301 -13.13 3.13 10.51
C ARG A 301 -12.92 3.38 12.00
N ILE A 302 -12.27 4.48 12.37
CA ILE A 302 -11.82 4.74 13.75
C ILE A 302 -12.04 6.21 14.15
N PRO A 303 -12.25 6.50 15.44
CA PRO A 303 -12.41 7.88 15.93
C PRO A 303 -11.07 8.62 15.96
N LYS A 304 -11.13 9.96 16.03
CA LYS A 304 -9.96 10.86 16.00
C LYS A 304 -8.83 10.51 16.97
N HIS A 305 -9.14 10.11 18.21
CA HIS A 305 -8.10 9.78 19.19
C HIS A 305 -7.32 8.50 18.80
N VAL A 306 -8.00 7.49 18.25
CA VAL A 306 -7.35 6.25 17.77
C VAL A 306 -6.53 6.51 16.52
N ILE A 307 -6.93 7.46 15.66
CA ILE A 307 -6.11 7.92 14.53
C ILE A 307 -4.75 8.40 15.04
N LEU A 308 -4.75 9.29 16.04
CA LEU A 308 -3.52 9.81 16.64
C LEU A 308 -2.68 8.70 17.28
N GLU A 309 -3.29 7.81 18.08
CA GLU A 309 -2.57 6.69 18.71
C GLU A 309 -1.86 5.79 17.69
N ARG A 310 -2.51 5.50 16.55
CA ARG A 310 -1.90 4.69 15.48
C ARG A 310 -0.75 5.40 14.80
N LEU A 311 -0.89 6.70 14.55
CA LEU A 311 0.15 7.52 13.94
C LEU A 311 1.38 7.66 14.86
N GLU A 312 1.18 7.84 16.17
CA GLU A 312 2.24 7.83 17.16
C GLU A 312 2.96 6.47 17.19
N ALA A 313 2.21 5.36 17.21
CA ALA A 313 2.78 4.02 17.16
C ALA A 313 3.58 3.79 15.87
N LYS A 314 3.12 4.34 14.74
CA LYS A 314 3.83 4.30 13.45
C LYS A 314 5.13 5.11 13.50
N ALA A 315 5.12 6.34 14.00
CA ALA A 315 6.35 7.14 14.14
C ALA A 315 7.39 6.47 15.05
N ALA A 316 6.94 5.81 16.13
CA ALA A 316 7.78 5.09 17.07
C ALA A 316 8.27 3.72 16.56
N ASN A 317 7.80 3.24 15.39
CA ASN A 317 8.16 1.91 14.90
C ASN A 317 9.67 1.83 14.59
N PRO A 318 10.38 0.82 15.12
CA PRO A 318 11.84 0.71 14.96
C PRO A 318 12.28 0.08 13.64
N TYR A 319 11.36 -0.42 12.81
CA TYR A 319 11.66 -1.10 11.57
C TYR A 319 11.39 -0.23 10.34
N PHE A 320 10.27 0.50 10.35
CA PHE A 320 9.88 1.38 9.27
C PHE A 320 8.87 2.46 9.70
N ASN A 321 9.31 3.72 9.68
CA ASN A 321 8.49 4.88 9.97
C ASN A 321 8.56 5.99 8.90
N GLN A 322 9.19 5.74 7.76
CA GLN A 322 9.43 6.75 6.72
C GLN A 322 8.22 6.99 5.82
N PHE A 323 7.25 6.07 5.78
CA PHE A 323 6.01 6.27 5.02
C PHE A 323 4.80 5.98 5.89
N VAL A 324 3.82 6.91 5.89
CA VAL A 324 2.50 6.75 6.50
C VAL A 324 1.45 6.59 5.39
N SER A 325 0.70 5.49 5.44
CA SER A 325 -0.36 5.13 4.49
C SER A 325 -1.74 5.44 5.08
N ILE A 326 -2.38 6.47 4.57
CA ILE A 326 -3.71 6.92 5.00
C ILE A 326 -4.75 6.57 3.93
N ALA A 327 -5.84 5.98 4.39
CA ALA A 327 -7.00 5.63 3.59
C ALA A 327 -8.29 6.28 4.13
N SER A 328 -9.30 6.40 3.29
CA SER A 328 -10.70 6.51 3.71
C SER A 328 -11.62 6.00 2.59
N HIS A 329 -12.94 6.13 2.75
CA HIS A 329 -13.92 5.75 1.73
C HIS A 329 -14.90 6.89 1.47
N GLU A 330 -15.17 7.21 0.21
CA GLU A 330 -15.99 8.36 -0.21
C GLU A 330 -17.35 8.39 0.48
N GLN A 331 -18.05 7.24 0.43
CA GLN A 331 -19.47 7.09 0.77
C GLN A 331 -19.83 7.65 2.17
N TYR A 332 -18.91 7.55 3.12
CA TYR A 332 -19.09 8.01 4.49
C TYR A 332 -19.19 9.53 4.62
N SER A 333 -18.89 10.28 3.55
CA SER A 333 -19.01 11.75 3.48
C SER A 333 -20.39 12.23 3.04
N PHE A 334 -21.25 11.34 2.54
CA PHE A 334 -22.53 11.70 1.93
C PHE A 334 -23.70 11.38 2.87
N PRO A 335 -24.54 12.38 3.27
CA PRO A 335 -25.62 12.18 4.23
C PRO A 335 -26.68 11.13 3.86
N PHE A 336 -26.82 10.81 2.58
CA PHE A 336 -27.76 9.79 2.11
C PHE A 336 -27.23 8.36 2.28
N TYR A 337 -25.93 8.18 2.50
CA TYR A 337 -25.35 6.86 2.68
C TYR A 337 -25.72 6.32 4.07
N SER A 338 -26.10 5.04 4.13
CA SER A 338 -26.64 4.42 5.36
C SER A 338 -25.67 4.46 6.54
N ASN A 339 -24.37 4.48 6.28
CA ASN A 339 -23.32 4.59 7.30
C ASN A 339 -22.63 5.97 7.29
N TYR A 340 -23.31 7.04 6.89
CA TYR A 340 -22.77 8.41 6.92
C TYR A 340 -22.11 8.75 8.26
N ILE A 341 -20.93 9.38 8.20
CA ILE A 341 -20.18 9.83 9.38
C ILE A 341 -20.14 11.36 9.39
N PRO A 342 -20.84 12.02 10.32
CA PRO A 342 -20.89 13.49 10.37
C PRO A 342 -19.53 14.17 10.55
N ASP A 343 -18.58 13.50 11.23
CA ASP A 343 -17.24 14.03 11.50
C ASP A 343 -16.16 13.49 10.55
N HIS A 344 -16.55 13.00 9.36
CA HIS A 344 -15.64 12.28 8.47
C HIS A 344 -14.46 13.15 8.00
N PHE A 345 -14.72 14.39 7.58
CA PHE A 345 -13.66 15.29 7.14
C PHE A 345 -12.75 15.72 8.29
N GLU A 346 -13.27 15.87 9.51
CA GLU A 346 -12.49 16.16 10.71
C GLU A 346 -11.54 15.00 11.05
N ARG A 347 -11.92 13.76 10.74
CA ARG A 347 -11.03 12.59 10.88
C ARG A 347 -9.92 12.60 9.84
N MET A 348 -10.25 12.90 8.58
CA MET A 348 -9.24 13.09 7.52
C MET A 348 -8.26 14.20 7.90
N GLU A 349 -8.79 15.36 8.35
CA GLU A 349 -7.99 16.50 8.79
C GLU A 349 -7.07 16.12 9.95
N THR A 350 -7.59 15.38 10.94
CA THR A 350 -6.79 14.93 12.10
C THR A 350 -5.55 14.15 11.66
N ALA A 351 -5.71 13.25 10.68
CA ALA A 351 -4.59 12.43 10.19
C ALA A 351 -3.55 13.27 9.42
N VAL A 352 -4.00 14.11 8.48
CA VAL A 352 -3.08 14.91 7.63
C VAL A 352 -2.40 16.04 8.39
N ARG A 353 -3.12 16.67 9.33
CA ARG A 353 -2.53 17.69 10.21
C ARG A 353 -1.42 17.08 11.05
N TRP A 354 -1.66 15.93 11.67
CA TRP A 354 -0.65 15.25 12.47
C TRP A 354 0.59 14.94 11.62
N CYS A 355 0.42 14.39 10.42
CA CYS A 355 1.55 14.08 9.53
C CYS A 355 2.37 15.33 9.20
N THR A 356 1.69 16.42 8.85
CA THR A 356 2.30 17.71 8.51
C THR A 356 3.07 18.29 9.69
N GLU A 357 2.47 18.30 10.88
CA GLU A 357 3.10 18.81 12.11
C GLU A 357 4.31 17.98 12.55
N HIS A 358 4.38 16.71 12.17
CA HIS A 358 5.50 15.80 12.43
C HIS A 358 6.53 15.74 11.29
N GLY A 359 6.41 16.61 10.28
CA GLY A 359 7.40 16.76 9.21
C GLY A 359 7.28 15.78 8.05
N TYR A 360 6.26 14.92 8.03
CA TYR A 360 5.98 14.04 6.90
C TYR A 360 5.53 14.86 5.69
N GLN A 361 6.20 14.67 4.56
CA GLN A 361 5.87 15.36 3.32
C GLN A 361 4.73 14.67 2.57
N PRO A 362 3.77 15.40 2.00
CA PRO A 362 2.71 14.80 1.20
C PRO A 362 3.27 14.20 -0.09
N GLY A 363 2.85 12.97 -0.39
CA GLY A 363 3.22 12.23 -1.59
C GLY A 363 2.08 11.34 -2.07
N PHE A 364 2.35 10.52 -3.08
CA PHE A 364 1.43 9.48 -3.53
C PHE A 364 1.87 8.11 -3.02
N HIS A 365 0.96 7.15 -2.95
CA HIS A 365 1.28 5.80 -2.47
C HIS A 365 2.32 5.06 -3.34
N HIS A 366 2.43 5.39 -4.62
CA HIS A 366 3.49 4.83 -5.47
C HIS A 366 4.89 5.32 -5.08
N ASP A 367 5.01 6.43 -4.34
CA ASP A 367 6.28 6.94 -3.81
C ASP A 367 6.79 6.10 -2.62
N ALA A 368 5.99 5.19 -2.06
CA ALA A 368 6.43 4.27 -1.01
C ALA A 368 7.38 3.18 -1.54
N PHE A 369 7.41 2.98 -2.86
CA PHE A 369 8.27 2.00 -3.50
C PHE A 369 9.73 2.46 -3.43
N PRO A 370 10.68 1.58 -3.07
CA PRO A 370 12.09 1.99 -2.91
C PRO A 370 12.66 2.55 -4.22
N ASP A 371 13.08 3.82 -4.18
CA ASP A 371 13.76 4.47 -5.30
C ASP A 371 15.16 3.86 -5.52
N GLY A 372 15.63 3.89 -6.77
CA GLY A 372 17.01 3.61 -7.14
C GLY A 372 17.13 2.77 -8.42
N ALA A 373 17.84 3.31 -9.41
CA ALA A 373 18.48 2.49 -10.43
C ALA A 373 19.57 1.63 -9.77
N ASP A 374 19.85 0.46 -10.36
CA ASP A 374 20.91 -0.46 -9.90
C ASP A 374 22.32 0.13 -10.04
#